data_AF-A0A0G1YI81-F1
#
_entry.id   AF-A0A0G1YI81-F1
#
_cell.length_a   1.000
_cell.length_b   1.000
_cell.length_c   1.000
_cell.angle_alpha   90.00
_cell.angle_beta   90.00
_cell.angle_gamma   90.00
#
_symmetry.space_group_name_H-M   'P 1'
#
loop_
_entity.id
_entity.type
_entity.pdbx_description
1 polymer ?
#
loop_
_entity_poly.entity_id
_entity_poly.type
_entity_poly.pdbx_seq_one_letter_code
_entity_poly.pdbx_strand_id
1 'polypeptide(L)'
;MIAPSTVLSSATFGQQLQETLRQLPRPLATFERQAVRLQVYRAKEPFTAVWASQALNAIVGIARQSFWRYGDVPLFDEYDRKALVYAIRAAYPRDPDGHLCEEWISVRFIPAYGEPVSTEDLENLHWRGQTLRSLLTDHFTGSEDSAMKSVVTISRLSAVSPYASSSGVVFETEGKLRYTALALTAALQTFFTIDAGRFPEFKFLTALFRPEITEKLRLGAAAVAEERLEFPTAHETLGLDPAEPMRINRSLLAYRFPGYFLSLPDLLRFLEDLSLSGRLPEPVIDSISHLGYPLEELKKACAVSASSVLYATRGLGRLLTWQGPIPGANLTGEELRDMLAATVGDGPTLRVMEQETFRKHVAGLIGRLGLSSIDTL
;
A
#
# COMPACT_ATOMS: atom_id res chain seq x y z
N MET A 1 -3.32 22.78 -12.30
CA MET A 1 -4.33 23.03 -11.25
C MET A 1 -5.18 21.78 -11.10
N ILE A 2 -4.88 20.97 -10.09
CA ILE A 2 -5.74 19.84 -9.69
C ILE A 2 -6.66 20.42 -8.61
N ALA A 3 -7.97 20.35 -8.83
CA ALA A 3 -8.95 20.84 -7.87
C ALA A 3 -8.71 20.19 -6.50
N PRO A 4 -8.85 20.92 -5.38
CA PRO A 4 -8.77 20.30 -4.07
C PRO A 4 -9.85 19.23 -4.00
N SER A 5 -9.42 17.96 -3.89
CA SER A 5 -10.31 16.82 -3.74
C SER A 5 -11.19 17.07 -2.51
N THR A 6 -12.46 17.32 -2.74
CA THR A 6 -13.49 17.37 -1.71
C THR A 6 -13.41 16.06 -0.94
N VAL A 7 -12.94 16.14 0.31
CA VAL A 7 -13.19 15.09 1.29
C VAL A 7 -14.71 14.99 1.35
N LEU A 8 -15.27 13.87 0.88
CA LEU A 8 -16.70 13.62 0.93
C LEU A 8 -17.14 13.78 2.38
N SER A 9 -18.22 14.53 2.63
CA SER A 9 -18.81 14.54 3.96
C SER A 9 -19.19 13.11 4.34
N SER A 10 -19.06 12.74 5.62
CA SER A 10 -19.37 11.38 6.12
C SER A 10 -20.78 10.91 5.72
N ALA A 11 -21.74 11.83 5.60
CA ALA A 11 -23.09 11.55 5.11
C ALA A 11 -23.15 11.20 3.61
N THR A 12 -22.38 11.89 2.76
CA THR A 12 -22.30 11.61 1.31
C THR A 12 -21.58 10.29 1.04
N PHE A 13 -20.53 10.01 1.81
CA PHE A 13 -19.77 8.76 1.77
C PHE A 13 -20.65 7.54 2.08
N GLY A 14 -21.43 7.61 3.17
CA GLY A 14 -22.30 6.52 3.60
C GLY A 14 -23.39 6.16 2.58
N GLN A 15 -24.03 7.17 1.97
CA GLN A 15 -25.06 6.96 0.94
C GLN A 15 -24.47 6.37 -0.35
N GLN A 16 -23.35 6.91 -0.83
CA GLN A 16 -22.69 6.42 -2.04
C GLN A 16 -22.21 4.98 -1.88
N LEU A 17 -21.69 4.63 -0.70
CA LEU A 17 -21.25 3.27 -0.41
C LEU A 17 -22.43 2.29 -0.39
N GLN A 18 -23.58 2.65 0.19
CA GLN A 18 -24.73 1.74 0.22
C GLN A 18 -25.34 1.43 -1.13
N GLU A 19 -25.50 2.44 -1.97
CA GLU A 19 -26.01 2.24 -3.32
C GLU A 19 -25.07 1.32 -4.11
N THR A 20 -23.76 1.51 -3.90
CA THR A 20 -22.69 0.66 -4.44
C THR A 20 -22.79 -0.78 -3.95
N LEU A 21 -23.02 -1.00 -2.65
CA LEU A 21 -23.09 -2.34 -2.05
C LEU A 21 -24.25 -3.20 -2.60
N ARG A 22 -25.37 -2.59 -2.98
CA ARG A 22 -26.53 -3.31 -3.56
C ARG A 22 -26.26 -3.85 -4.97
N GLN A 23 -25.24 -3.34 -5.65
CA GLN A 23 -24.90 -3.69 -7.04
C GLN A 23 -23.69 -4.62 -7.13
N LEU A 24 -23.26 -5.20 -6.00
CA LEU A 24 -22.12 -6.10 -5.97
C LEU A 24 -22.42 -7.42 -6.69
N PRO A 25 -21.49 -7.92 -7.52
CA PRO A 25 -21.62 -9.26 -8.07
C PRO A 25 -21.48 -10.32 -6.96
N ARG A 26 -21.67 -11.60 -7.30
CA ARG A 26 -21.36 -12.69 -6.38
C ARG A 26 -19.85 -12.66 -6.03
N PRO A 27 -19.46 -12.87 -4.76
CA PRO A 27 -18.05 -13.02 -4.41
C PRO A 27 -17.45 -14.26 -5.08
N LEU A 28 -16.16 -14.18 -5.40
CA LEU A 28 -15.38 -15.26 -5.97
C LEU A 28 -15.10 -16.36 -4.93
N ALA A 29 -14.84 -15.93 -3.68
CA ALA A 29 -14.66 -16.83 -2.55
C ALA A 29 -15.22 -16.20 -1.27
N THR A 30 -15.73 -17.04 -0.37
CA THR A 30 -16.14 -16.62 0.99
C THR A 30 -15.42 -17.46 2.03
N PHE A 31 -14.81 -16.77 3.02
CA PHE A 31 -14.16 -17.38 4.17
C PHE A 31 -14.85 -16.94 5.46
N GLU A 32 -14.96 -17.83 6.44
CA GLU A 32 -15.48 -17.49 7.77
C GLU A 32 -14.50 -17.88 8.88
N ARG A 33 -14.48 -17.06 9.92
CA ARG A 33 -13.78 -17.33 11.19
C ARG A 33 -14.60 -16.75 12.33
N GLN A 34 -15.14 -17.60 13.19
CA GLN A 34 -16.03 -17.19 14.29
C GLN A 34 -17.17 -16.30 13.75
N ALA A 35 -17.31 -15.06 14.22
CA ALA A 35 -18.34 -14.13 13.78
C ALA A 35 -17.92 -13.22 12.61
N VAL A 36 -16.76 -13.48 11.99
CA VAL A 36 -16.22 -12.67 10.89
C VAL A 36 -16.42 -13.41 9.57
N ARG A 37 -17.02 -12.73 8.60
CA ARG A 37 -17.15 -13.20 7.22
C ARG A 37 -16.30 -12.34 6.29
N LEU A 38 -15.44 -13.00 5.52
CA LEU A 38 -14.60 -12.40 4.48
C LEU A 38 -15.16 -12.78 3.11
N GLN A 39 -15.56 -11.79 2.32
CA GLN A 39 -16.01 -11.98 0.94
C GLN A 39 -14.97 -11.41 -0.01
N VAL A 40 -14.36 -12.27 -0.83
CA VAL A 40 -13.33 -11.89 -1.80
C VAL A 40 -13.97 -11.68 -3.17
N TYR A 41 -13.83 -10.48 -3.71
CA TYR A 41 -14.31 -10.11 -5.03
C TYR A 41 -13.13 -9.86 -5.96
N ARG A 42 -13.19 -10.39 -7.18
CA ARG A 42 -12.30 -9.96 -8.25
C ARG A 42 -12.84 -8.67 -8.85
N ALA A 43 -12.28 -7.54 -8.44
CA ALA A 43 -12.69 -6.22 -8.94
C ALA A 43 -12.23 -5.98 -10.38
N LYS A 44 -11.11 -6.59 -10.76
CA LYS A 44 -10.52 -6.42 -12.08
C LYS A 44 -9.74 -7.66 -12.51
N GLU A 45 -9.93 -8.08 -13.75
CA GLU A 45 -9.14 -9.13 -14.40
C GLU A 45 -7.78 -8.58 -14.86
N PRO A 46 -6.72 -9.40 -14.92
CA PRO A 46 -5.44 -8.95 -15.46
C PRO A 46 -5.55 -8.65 -16.96
N PHE A 47 -4.71 -7.75 -17.46
CA PHE A 47 -4.61 -7.35 -18.88
C PHE A 47 -5.92 -6.83 -19.53
N THR A 48 -6.83 -6.27 -18.75
CA THR A 48 -8.02 -5.58 -19.29
C THR A 48 -8.14 -4.16 -18.75
N ALA A 49 -8.79 -3.28 -19.50
CA ALA A 49 -9.19 -1.96 -19.01
C ALA A 49 -10.50 -2.01 -18.20
N VAL A 50 -11.26 -3.10 -18.33
CA VAL A 50 -12.64 -3.21 -17.82
C VAL A 50 -12.64 -3.69 -16.38
N TRP A 51 -13.47 -3.03 -15.56
CA TRP A 51 -13.75 -3.45 -14.18
C TRP A 51 -14.94 -4.41 -14.15
N ALA A 52 -14.92 -5.37 -13.24
CA ALA A 52 -15.99 -6.38 -13.13
C ALA A 52 -17.36 -5.77 -12.85
N SER A 53 -17.40 -4.65 -12.11
CA SER A 53 -18.58 -3.79 -11.98
C SER A 53 -18.18 -2.36 -11.65
N GLN A 54 -19.06 -1.40 -11.96
CA GLN A 54 -18.90 -0.01 -11.54
C GLN A 54 -18.82 0.10 -10.01
N ALA A 55 -19.58 -0.76 -9.30
CA ALA A 55 -19.58 -0.79 -7.85
C ALA A 55 -18.22 -1.18 -7.26
N LEU A 56 -17.59 -2.24 -7.78
CA LEU A 56 -16.27 -2.66 -7.31
C LEU A 56 -15.19 -1.63 -7.66
N ASN A 57 -15.28 -0.98 -8.83
CA ASN A 57 -14.39 0.12 -9.18
C ASN A 57 -14.48 1.29 -8.19
N ALA A 58 -15.70 1.67 -7.81
CA ALA A 58 -15.93 2.73 -6.82
C ALA A 58 -15.34 2.37 -5.44
N ILE A 59 -15.59 1.16 -4.94
CA ILE A 59 -15.02 0.68 -3.66
C ILE A 59 -13.50 0.70 -3.69
N VAL A 60 -12.87 0.21 -4.77
CA VAL A 60 -11.41 0.24 -4.92
C VAL A 60 -10.89 1.67 -4.93
N GLY A 61 -11.54 2.57 -5.68
CA GLY A 61 -11.21 3.99 -5.72
C GLY A 61 -11.24 4.63 -4.34
N ILE A 62 -12.30 4.36 -3.56
CA ILE A 62 -12.45 4.83 -2.18
C ILE A 62 -11.34 4.25 -1.29
N ALA A 63 -11.11 2.93 -1.33
CA ALA A 63 -10.10 2.27 -0.52
C ALA A 63 -8.70 2.85 -0.75
N ARG A 64 -8.37 3.20 -2.01
CA ARG A 64 -7.08 3.77 -2.41
C ARG A 64 -6.87 5.21 -1.93
N GLN A 65 -7.91 5.94 -1.55
CA GLN A 65 -7.76 7.27 -0.94
C GLN A 65 -6.96 7.22 0.37
N SER A 66 -6.89 6.06 1.04
CA SER A 66 -6.05 5.90 2.24
C SER A 66 -4.55 6.09 1.97
N PHE A 67 -4.11 6.02 0.70
CA PHE A 67 -2.73 6.33 0.30
C PHE A 67 -2.44 7.82 0.20
N TRP A 68 -3.45 8.70 0.16
CA TRP A 68 -3.23 10.16 0.12
C TRP A 68 -2.52 10.69 1.37
N ARG A 69 -2.50 9.92 2.46
CA ARG A 69 -1.65 10.23 3.63
C ARG A 69 -0.16 10.22 3.30
N TYR A 70 0.25 9.60 2.20
CA TYR A 70 1.65 9.50 1.80
C TYR A 70 2.10 10.58 0.83
N GLY A 71 1.17 11.36 0.26
CA GLY A 71 1.43 12.37 -0.76
C GLY A 71 0.34 12.42 -1.82
N ASP A 72 0.66 12.99 -2.98
CA ASP A 72 -0.27 13.17 -4.10
C ASP A 72 -0.41 11.90 -4.97
N VAL A 73 -0.82 10.80 -4.35
CA VAL A 73 -0.84 9.49 -5.00
C VAL A 73 -2.09 9.35 -5.90
N PRO A 74 -1.95 9.03 -7.20
CA PRO A 74 -3.11 8.79 -8.05
C PRO A 74 -3.90 7.57 -7.57
N LEU A 75 -5.24 7.64 -7.66
CA LEU A 75 -6.12 6.52 -7.32
C LEU A 75 -5.95 5.36 -8.31
N PHE A 76 -5.82 5.69 -9.59
CA PHE A 76 -5.56 4.73 -10.66
C PHE A 76 -4.37 5.19 -11.48
N ASP A 77 -3.49 4.26 -11.83
CA ASP A 77 -2.27 4.51 -12.59
C ASP A 77 -2.19 3.56 -13.80
N GLU A 78 -1.14 3.71 -14.60
CA GLU A 78 -0.96 2.92 -15.83
C GLU A 78 -0.85 1.41 -15.58
N TYR A 79 -0.32 1.00 -14.43
CA TYR A 79 -0.19 -0.42 -14.07
C TYR A 79 -1.53 -1.09 -13.82
N ASP A 80 -2.59 -0.33 -13.51
CA ASP A 80 -3.92 -0.91 -13.39
C ASP A 80 -4.34 -1.62 -14.67
N ARG A 81 -3.88 -1.20 -15.87
CA ARG A 81 -4.24 -1.82 -17.17
C ARG A 81 -3.89 -3.30 -17.26
N LYS A 82 -2.86 -3.75 -16.56
CA LYS A 82 -2.43 -5.15 -16.53
C LYS A 82 -2.67 -5.86 -15.20
N ALA A 83 -3.05 -5.12 -14.16
CA ALA A 83 -3.16 -5.67 -12.83
C ALA A 83 -4.47 -6.45 -12.59
N LEU A 84 -4.34 -7.52 -11.82
CA LEU A 84 -5.43 -8.20 -11.14
C LEU A 84 -5.72 -7.45 -9.83
N VAL A 85 -6.98 -7.10 -9.58
CA VAL A 85 -7.36 -6.35 -8.37
C VAL A 85 -8.42 -7.11 -7.61
N TYR A 86 -8.19 -7.32 -6.31
CA TYR A 86 -9.19 -7.84 -5.40
C TYR A 86 -9.73 -6.74 -4.49
N ALA A 87 -11.03 -6.80 -4.22
CA ALA A 87 -11.67 -6.09 -3.13
C ALA A 87 -12.22 -7.13 -2.14
N ILE A 88 -11.94 -6.96 -0.86
CA ILE A 88 -12.30 -7.91 0.19
C ILE A 88 -13.15 -7.17 1.20
N ARG A 89 -14.38 -7.66 1.41
CA ARG A 89 -15.27 -7.18 2.46
C ARG A 89 -15.08 -8.04 3.70
N ALA A 90 -14.76 -7.43 4.82
CA ALA A 90 -14.81 -8.09 6.12
C ALA A 90 -16.03 -7.58 6.88
N ALA A 91 -16.97 -8.46 7.19
CA ALA A 91 -18.19 -8.15 7.93
C ALA A 91 -18.20 -8.90 9.29
N TYR A 92 -18.50 -8.19 10.37
CA TYR A 92 -18.42 -8.73 11.73
C TYR A 92 -19.34 -7.97 12.71
N PRO A 93 -19.83 -8.60 13.79
CA PRO A 93 -20.64 -7.91 14.78
C PRO A 93 -19.79 -6.89 15.57
N ARG A 94 -20.34 -5.69 15.74
CA ARG A 94 -19.73 -4.60 16.53
C ARG A 94 -19.96 -4.81 18.02
N ASP A 95 -21.17 -5.17 18.38
CA ASP A 95 -21.69 -5.25 19.75
C ASP A 95 -22.62 -6.47 19.91
N PRO A 96 -22.98 -6.84 21.16
CA PRO A 96 -23.92 -7.93 21.43
C PRO A 96 -25.31 -7.72 20.83
N ASP A 97 -25.67 -6.46 20.52
CA ASP A 97 -26.97 -6.08 19.93
C ASP A 97 -27.03 -6.37 18.42
N GLY A 98 -25.93 -6.86 17.83
CA GLY A 98 -25.90 -7.38 16.47
C GLY A 98 -25.68 -6.33 15.39
N HIS A 99 -25.24 -5.11 15.73
CA HIS A 99 -24.88 -4.13 14.70
C HIS A 99 -23.71 -4.64 13.85
N LEU A 100 -23.91 -4.69 12.53
CA LEU A 100 -22.88 -5.15 11.61
C LEU A 100 -21.86 -4.04 11.35
N CYS A 101 -20.59 -4.34 11.59
CA CYS A 101 -19.46 -3.54 11.15
C CYS A 101 -18.84 -4.15 9.90
N GLU A 102 -18.40 -3.29 9.01
CA GLU A 102 -17.74 -3.66 7.76
C GLU A 102 -16.48 -2.85 7.56
N GLU A 103 -15.45 -3.49 7.03
CA GLU A 103 -14.27 -2.83 6.47
C GLU A 103 -13.94 -3.44 5.10
N TRP A 104 -13.38 -2.62 4.21
CA TRP A 104 -12.97 -3.06 2.88
C TRP A 104 -11.47 -2.96 2.72
N ILE A 105 -10.87 -4.00 2.17
CA ILE A 105 -9.46 -4.05 1.82
C ILE A 105 -9.38 -4.21 0.30
N SER A 106 -8.51 -3.45 -0.34
CA SER A 106 -8.16 -3.62 -1.74
C SER A 106 -6.68 -4.00 -1.83
N VAL A 107 -6.36 -4.93 -2.72
CA VAL A 107 -4.99 -5.31 -3.04
C VAL A 107 -4.84 -5.52 -4.54
N ARG A 108 -3.72 -5.07 -5.08
CA ARG A 108 -3.40 -5.11 -6.50
C ARG A 108 -2.21 -6.04 -6.75
N PHE A 109 -2.36 -6.96 -7.69
CA PHE A 109 -1.32 -7.86 -8.18
C PHE A 109 -0.94 -7.44 -9.61
N ILE A 110 0.28 -6.96 -9.79
CA ILE A 110 0.77 -6.45 -11.07
C ILE A 110 1.76 -7.47 -11.65
N PRO A 111 1.47 -8.13 -12.78
CA PRO A 111 2.49 -8.91 -13.48
C PRO A 111 3.60 -7.97 -13.98
N ALA A 112 4.87 -8.34 -13.82
CA ALA A 112 5.99 -7.51 -14.28
C ALA A 112 6.18 -7.55 -15.81
N TYR A 113 5.45 -8.39 -16.54
CA TYR A 113 5.39 -8.39 -18.00
C TYR A 113 4.16 -7.64 -18.53
N GLY A 114 4.08 -7.48 -19.86
CA GLY A 114 3.02 -6.73 -20.54
C GLY A 114 3.28 -5.23 -20.58
N GLU A 115 2.26 -4.43 -20.91
CA GLU A 115 2.38 -2.97 -21.06
C GLU A 115 1.73 -2.23 -19.87
N PRO A 116 2.46 -1.34 -19.16
CA PRO A 116 3.90 -1.06 -19.31
C PRO A 116 4.76 -2.25 -18.86
N VAL A 117 5.98 -2.39 -19.38
CA VAL A 117 6.92 -3.44 -18.93
C VAL A 117 7.41 -3.13 -17.51
N SER A 118 7.67 -4.17 -16.72
CA SER A 118 8.09 -4.11 -15.32
C SER A 118 7.03 -3.57 -14.37
N THR A 119 7.42 -3.28 -13.13
CA THR A 119 6.59 -2.56 -12.17
C THR A 119 7.43 -1.45 -11.53
N GLU A 120 6.78 -0.39 -11.09
CA GLU A 120 7.43 0.75 -10.42
C GLU A 120 8.38 0.29 -9.29
N ASP A 121 7.97 -0.73 -8.51
CA ASP A 121 8.76 -1.30 -7.42
C ASP A 121 10.07 -1.94 -7.92
N LEU A 122 10.07 -2.58 -9.10
CA LEU A 122 11.26 -3.25 -9.65
C LEU A 122 12.24 -2.27 -10.31
N GLU A 123 11.72 -1.17 -10.87
CA GLU A 123 12.52 -0.14 -11.54
C GLU A 123 13.16 0.83 -10.54
N ASN A 124 12.46 1.13 -9.44
CA ASN A 124 12.91 2.16 -8.50
C ASN A 124 13.83 1.66 -7.40
N LEU A 125 14.16 0.36 -7.32
CA LEU A 125 15.03 -0.17 -6.28
C LEU A 125 16.38 -0.59 -6.83
N HIS A 126 17.43 -0.17 -6.14
CA HIS A 126 18.81 -0.44 -6.52
C HIS A 126 19.61 -1.06 -5.38
N TRP A 127 20.54 -1.93 -5.75
CA TRP A 127 21.58 -2.45 -4.88
C TRP A 127 22.91 -2.44 -5.64
N ARG A 128 23.95 -1.85 -5.05
CA ARG A 128 25.25 -1.60 -5.73
C ARG A 128 25.13 -0.98 -7.13
N GLY A 129 24.17 -0.07 -7.31
CA GLY A 129 23.91 0.62 -8.58
C GLY A 129 23.09 -0.20 -9.61
N GLN A 130 22.85 -1.49 -9.38
CA GLN A 130 22.01 -2.32 -10.23
C GLN A 130 20.55 -2.24 -9.81
N THR A 131 19.62 -2.21 -10.77
CA THR A 131 18.19 -2.28 -10.47
C THR A 131 17.82 -3.68 -9.99
N LEU A 132 16.75 -3.78 -9.21
CA LEU A 132 16.20 -5.08 -8.82
C LEU A 132 15.80 -5.91 -10.04
N ARG A 133 15.28 -5.28 -11.10
CA ARG A 133 15.03 -5.94 -12.39
C ARG A 133 16.28 -6.67 -12.91
N SER A 134 17.45 -6.01 -12.88
CA SER A 134 18.72 -6.63 -13.26
C SER A 134 19.07 -7.80 -12.33
N LEU A 135 18.98 -7.58 -11.01
CA LEU A 135 19.30 -8.61 -10.03
C LEU A 135 18.45 -9.87 -10.18
N LEU A 136 17.14 -9.71 -10.41
CA LEU A 136 16.23 -10.83 -10.66
C LEU A 136 16.56 -11.52 -11.97
N THR A 137 16.90 -10.77 -13.02
CA THR A 137 17.32 -11.34 -14.32
C THR A 137 18.57 -12.20 -14.18
N ASP A 138 19.57 -11.71 -13.45
CA ASP A 138 20.82 -12.43 -13.19
C ASP A 138 20.59 -13.68 -12.35
N HIS A 139 19.70 -13.60 -11.35
CA HIS A 139 19.35 -14.72 -10.47
C HIS A 139 18.57 -15.84 -11.19
N PHE A 140 17.77 -15.52 -12.21
CA PHE A 140 16.89 -16.48 -12.90
C PHE A 140 17.44 -17.08 -14.19
N THR A 141 18.68 -16.77 -14.59
CA THR A 141 19.52 -17.56 -15.53
C THR A 141 19.12 -17.60 -17.03
N GLY A 142 18.68 -16.50 -17.69
CA GLY A 142 18.78 -16.51 -19.17
C GLY A 142 18.23 -15.39 -20.07
N SER A 143 17.18 -14.66 -19.68
CA SER A 143 16.72 -13.48 -20.45
C SER A 143 15.79 -12.59 -19.62
N GLU A 144 15.79 -11.30 -19.91
CA GLU A 144 14.98 -10.29 -19.24
C GLU A 144 13.47 -10.57 -19.34
N ASP A 145 13.00 -11.02 -20.51
CA ASP A 145 11.58 -11.36 -20.73
C ASP A 145 11.12 -12.49 -19.79
N SER A 146 11.90 -13.56 -19.68
CA SER A 146 11.58 -14.67 -18.78
C SER A 146 11.59 -14.25 -17.31
N ALA A 147 12.56 -13.41 -16.92
CA ALA A 147 12.62 -12.88 -15.57
C ALA A 147 11.37 -12.05 -15.23
N MET A 148 10.92 -11.17 -16.12
CA MET A 148 9.72 -10.34 -15.89
C MET A 148 8.43 -11.17 -15.90
N LYS A 149 8.34 -12.24 -16.70
CA LYS A 149 7.19 -13.15 -16.67
C LYS A 149 7.09 -13.96 -15.37
N SER A 150 8.20 -14.08 -14.66
CA SER A 150 8.24 -14.81 -13.39
C SER A 150 7.79 -14.03 -12.16
N VAL A 151 7.55 -12.72 -12.30
CA VAL A 151 7.30 -11.82 -11.16
C VAL A 151 5.88 -11.25 -11.18
N VAL A 152 5.22 -11.29 -10.02
CA VAL A 152 3.97 -10.57 -9.74
C VAL A 152 4.16 -9.69 -8.51
N THR A 153 4.00 -8.39 -8.66
CA THR A 153 4.16 -7.42 -7.57
C THR A 153 2.84 -7.17 -6.86
N ILE A 154 2.81 -7.35 -5.53
CA ILE A 154 1.74 -6.86 -4.66
C ILE A 154 1.95 -5.37 -4.44
N SER A 155 0.94 -4.57 -4.77
CA SER A 155 0.94 -3.12 -4.56
C SER A 155 -0.42 -2.65 -4.06
N ARG A 156 -0.47 -1.39 -3.59
CA ARG A 156 -1.72 -0.71 -3.19
C ARG A 156 -2.57 -1.54 -2.21
N LEU A 157 -1.94 -2.08 -1.17
CA LEU A 157 -2.68 -2.65 -0.03
C LEU A 157 -3.39 -1.53 0.72
N SER A 158 -4.61 -1.23 0.29
CA SER A 158 -5.40 -0.08 0.69
C SER A 158 -6.69 -0.51 1.36
N ALA A 159 -7.37 0.41 2.04
CA ALA A 159 -8.50 0.04 2.87
C ALA A 159 -9.45 1.22 3.11
N VAL A 160 -10.72 0.87 3.30
CA VAL A 160 -11.77 1.73 3.82
C VAL A 160 -11.87 1.49 5.32
N SER A 161 -11.82 2.56 6.11
CA SER A 161 -11.97 2.47 7.56
C SER A 161 -13.27 1.79 7.96
N PRO A 162 -13.32 1.12 9.13
CA PRO A 162 -14.51 0.39 9.54
C PRO A 162 -15.71 1.32 9.69
N TYR A 163 -16.85 0.89 9.16
CA TYR A 163 -18.13 1.56 9.31
C TYR A 163 -19.17 0.58 9.83
N ALA A 164 -20.16 1.08 10.56
CA ALA A 164 -21.30 0.30 10.99
C ALA A 164 -22.48 0.56 10.06
N SER A 165 -23.31 -0.44 9.83
CA SER A 165 -24.59 -0.26 9.14
C SER A 165 -25.74 -0.77 10.02
N SER A 166 -26.80 0.04 10.13
CA SER A 166 -28.04 -0.35 10.79
C SER A 166 -29.23 0.16 9.98
N SER A 167 -30.18 -0.72 9.65
CA SER A 167 -31.38 -0.39 8.86
C SER A 167 -31.10 0.37 7.56
N GLY A 168 -29.96 0.09 6.91
CA GLY A 168 -29.57 0.83 5.72
C GLY A 168 -29.14 2.28 6.01
N VAL A 169 -28.56 2.57 7.17
CA VAL A 169 -27.82 3.80 7.44
C VAL A 169 -26.37 3.45 7.78
N VAL A 170 -25.39 4.08 7.12
CA VAL A 170 -23.96 3.92 7.42
C VAL A 170 -23.54 4.97 8.43
N PHE A 171 -22.84 4.52 9.47
CA PHE A 171 -22.19 5.38 10.45
C PHE A 171 -20.69 5.07 10.43
N GLU A 172 -19.86 6.09 10.28
CA GLU A 172 -18.42 5.93 10.51
C GLU A 172 -18.19 5.49 11.94
N THR A 173 -17.31 4.52 12.14
CA THR A 173 -16.86 4.15 13.48
C THR A 173 -15.49 4.75 13.71
N GLU A 174 -15.26 5.27 14.92
CA GLU A 174 -13.91 5.58 15.39
C GLU A 174 -13.16 4.26 15.67
N GLY A 175 -12.81 3.55 14.60
CA GLY A 175 -12.25 2.21 14.64
C GLY A 175 -10.95 2.12 13.84
N LYS A 176 -9.96 1.43 14.40
CA LYS A 176 -8.80 0.95 13.62
C LYS A 176 -9.22 -0.29 12.83
N LEU A 177 -8.69 -0.44 11.61
CA LEU A 177 -8.83 -1.66 10.81
C LEU A 177 -8.42 -2.89 11.64
N ARG A 178 -9.25 -3.94 11.62
CA ARG A 178 -9.07 -5.12 12.48
C ARG A 178 -8.66 -6.37 11.71
N TYR A 179 -9.07 -6.47 10.45
CA TYR A 179 -9.00 -7.71 9.67
C TYR A 179 -8.13 -7.57 8.41
N THR A 180 -7.27 -6.55 8.32
CA THR A 180 -6.38 -6.33 7.16
C THR A 180 -5.53 -7.56 6.84
N ALA A 181 -4.90 -8.16 7.86
CA ALA A 181 -4.06 -9.34 7.67
C ALA A 181 -4.89 -10.56 7.20
N LEU A 182 -6.06 -10.80 7.82
CA LEU A 182 -6.98 -11.87 7.44
C LEU A 182 -7.51 -11.70 6.00
N ALA A 183 -7.87 -10.48 5.62
CA ALA A 183 -8.32 -10.14 4.28
C ALA A 183 -7.22 -10.34 3.23
N LEU A 184 -5.97 -9.96 3.54
CA LEU A 184 -4.84 -10.22 2.66
C LEU A 184 -4.55 -11.73 2.52
N THR A 185 -4.61 -12.49 3.61
CA THR A 185 -4.46 -13.96 3.55
C THR A 185 -5.55 -14.59 2.68
N ALA A 186 -6.80 -14.18 2.82
CA ALA A 186 -7.91 -14.65 1.97
C ALA A 186 -7.70 -14.28 0.49
N ALA A 187 -7.23 -13.07 0.20
CA ALA A 187 -6.90 -12.64 -1.16
C ALA A 187 -5.76 -13.46 -1.77
N LEU A 188 -4.68 -13.69 -1.01
CA LEU A 188 -3.55 -14.51 -1.45
C LEU A 188 -3.95 -15.97 -1.67
N GLN A 189 -4.74 -16.54 -0.78
CA GLN A 189 -5.28 -17.89 -0.95
C GLN A 189 -6.10 -17.97 -2.26
N THR A 190 -6.99 -17.01 -2.48
CA THR A 190 -7.82 -16.93 -3.70
C THR A 190 -6.96 -16.78 -4.95
N PHE A 191 -5.95 -15.92 -4.90
CA PHE A 191 -4.97 -15.76 -5.97
C PHE A 191 -4.28 -17.08 -6.30
N PHE A 192 -3.72 -17.77 -5.31
CA PHE A 192 -2.98 -19.01 -5.54
C PHE A 192 -3.84 -20.17 -6.02
N THR A 193 -5.11 -20.23 -5.61
CA THR A 193 -5.99 -21.34 -6.01
C THR A 193 -6.67 -21.10 -7.35
N ILE A 194 -7.03 -19.86 -7.68
CA ILE A 194 -7.87 -19.56 -8.86
C ILE A 194 -7.08 -18.86 -9.96
N ASP A 195 -6.24 -17.89 -9.62
CA ASP A 195 -5.71 -16.93 -10.58
C ASP A 195 -4.22 -17.09 -10.87
N ALA A 196 -3.44 -17.77 -10.03
CA ALA A 196 -2.01 -17.97 -10.25
C ALA A 196 -1.71 -18.71 -11.57
N GLY A 197 -2.58 -19.64 -11.98
CA GLY A 197 -2.47 -20.34 -13.27
C GLY A 197 -2.64 -19.43 -14.50
N ARG A 198 -3.14 -18.20 -14.32
CA ARG A 198 -3.21 -17.19 -15.39
C ARG A 198 -1.85 -16.52 -15.67
N PHE A 199 -0.84 -16.81 -14.85
CA PHE A 199 0.52 -16.30 -14.96
C PHE A 199 1.47 -17.50 -15.17
N PRO A 200 1.63 -18.00 -16.41
CA PRO A 200 2.18 -19.34 -16.67
C PRO A 200 3.64 -19.53 -16.26
N GLU A 201 4.42 -18.45 -16.15
CA GLU A 201 5.83 -18.48 -15.76
C GLU A 201 6.08 -17.90 -14.36
N PHE A 202 5.02 -17.53 -13.64
CA PHE A 202 5.09 -16.95 -12.31
C PHE A 202 5.87 -17.86 -11.36
N LYS A 203 6.79 -17.27 -10.61
CA LYS A 203 7.63 -17.93 -9.61
C LYS A 203 7.85 -17.08 -8.36
N PHE A 204 7.70 -15.76 -8.44
CA PHE A 204 8.00 -14.84 -7.35
C PHE A 204 6.93 -13.77 -7.17
N LEU A 205 6.47 -13.61 -5.94
CA LEU A 205 5.81 -12.38 -5.52
C LEU A 205 6.84 -11.37 -5.05
N THR A 206 6.66 -10.12 -5.41
CA THR A 206 7.41 -9.01 -4.82
C THR A 206 6.45 -8.04 -4.14
N ALA A 207 6.92 -7.30 -3.15
CA ALA A 207 6.16 -6.23 -2.55
C ALA A 207 7.11 -5.20 -1.94
N LEU A 208 6.92 -3.92 -2.24
CA LEU A 208 7.57 -2.86 -1.48
C LEU A 208 6.67 -2.51 -0.29
N PHE A 209 7.13 -2.74 0.93
CA PHE A 209 6.35 -2.43 2.13
C PHE A 209 7.13 -1.60 3.12
N ARG A 210 6.47 -0.57 3.66
CA ARG A 210 6.97 0.10 4.84
C ARG A 210 6.86 -0.80 6.07
N PRO A 211 7.77 -0.67 7.07
CA PRO A 211 7.71 -1.44 8.30
C PRO A 211 6.34 -1.41 8.98
N GLU A 212 5.67 -0.25 9.02
CA GLU A 212 4.38 -0.10 9.70
C GLU A 212 3.25 -0.87 8.99
N ILE A 213 3.38 -1.14 7.69
CA ILE A 213 2.46 -2.03 6.96
C ILE A 213 2.72 -3.47 7.37
N THR A 214 3.98 -3.91 7.38
CA THR A 214 4.33 -5.28 7.78
C THR A 214 3.95 -5.58 9.23
N GLU A 215 4.00 -4.60 10.13
CA GLU A 215 3.51 -4.74 11.50
C GLU A 215 1.99 -4.95 11.57
N LYS A 216 1.21 -4.24 10.74
CA LYS A 216 -0.25 -4.45 10.64
C LYS A 216 -0.64 -5.78 10.03
N LEU A 217 0.29 -6.42 9.33
CA LEU A 217 0.13 -7.78 8.80
C LEU A 217 0.46 -8.87 9.84
N ARG A 218 0.85 -8.49 11.06
CA ARG A 218 0.88 -9.40 12.20
C ARG A 218 -0.56 -9.68 12.62
N LEU A 219 -0.98 -10.94 12.60
CA LEU A 219 -2.33 -11.33 12.97
C LEU A 219 -2.43 -11.29 14.50
N GLY A 220 -3.22 -10.37 15.06
CA GLY A 220 -3.29 -10.20 16.50
C GLY A 220 -4.54 -9.51 17.02
N ALA A 221 -5.62 -10.28 17.21
CA ALA A 221 -6.54 -10.12 18.33
C ALA A 221 -7.25 -11.46 18.63
N ALA A 222 -7.09 -11.93 19.87
CA ALA A 222 -7.65 -13.13 20.50
C ALA A 222 -7.08 -14.51 20.08
N ALA A 223 -6.20 -15.02 20.95
CA ALA A 223 -6.01 -16.43 21.33
C ALA A 223 -5.13 -17.38 20.48
N VAL A 224 -4.59 -17.00 19.33
CA VAL A 224 -3.61 -17.85 18.62
C VAL A 224 -2.27 -17.12 18.57
N ALA A 225 -1.26 -17.70 19.20
CA ALA A 225 0.10 -17.16 19.25
C ALA A 225 0.65 -16.89 17.83
N GLU A 226 1.26 -15.72 17.64
CA GLU A 226 2.27 -15.34 16.63
C GLU A 226 2.11 -15.76 15.15
N GLU A 227 0.92 -16.17 14.70
CA GLU A 227 0.71 -16.41 13.27
C GLU A 227 0.87 -15.11 12.49
N ARG A 228 1.71 -15.12 11.45
CA ARG A 228 1.95 -13.93 10.62
C ARG A 228 2.17 -14.32 9.16
N LEU A 229 1.70 -13.45 8.26
CA LEU A 229 2.19 -13.48 6.89
C LEU A 229 3.67 -13.10 6.92
N GLU A 230 4.53 -14.01 6.50
CA GLU A 230 5.96 -13.80 6.47
C GLU A 230 6.35 -13.29 5.09
N PHE A 231 6.92 -12.08 5.08
CA PHE A 231 7.43 -11.43 3.88
C PHE A 231 8.96 -11.37 4.04
N PRO A 232 9.70 -12.38 3.57
CA PRO A 232 11.16 -12.35 3.65
C PRO A 232 11.70 -11.15 2.87
N THR A 233 12.83 -10.62 3.35
CA THR A 233 13.48 -9.51 2.67
C THR A 233 14.09 -9.98 1.34
N ALA A 234 14.30 -9.04 0.43
CA ALA A 234 15.03 -9.33 -0.79
C ALA A 234 16.46 -9.81 -0.51
N HIS A 235 17.12 -9.28 0.53
CA HIS A 235 18.44 -9.75 0.97
C HIS A 235 18.44 -11.23 1.33
N GLU A 236 17.48 -11.66 2.16
CA GLU A 236 17.31 -13.07 2.53
C GLU A 236 17.06 -13.96 1.31
N THR A 237 16.16 -13.53 0.43
CA THR A 237 15.69 -14.37 -0.69
C THR A 237 16.69 -14.44 -1.84
N LEU A 238 17.39 -13.35 -2.12
CA LEU A 238 18.34 -13.24 -3.23
C LEU A 238 19.80 -13.49 -2.80
N GLY A 239 20.05 -13.72 -1.50
CA GLY A 239 21.38 -13.96 -0.97
C GLY A 239 22.30 -12.73 -1.01
N LEU A 240 21.74 -11.53 -0.82
CA LEU A 240 22.47 -10.27 -0.86
C LEU A 240 23.00 -9.90 0.53
N ASP A 241 24.13 -9.18 0.58
CA ASP A 241 24.75 -8.76 1.84
C ASP A 241 23.85 -7.76 2.61
N PRO A 242 23.34 -8.12 3.80
CA PRO A 242 22.47 -7.24 4.59
C PRO A 242 23.17 -5.98 5.11
N ALA A 243 24.51 -5.95 5.15
CA ALA A 243 25.26 -4.74 5.50
C ALA A 243 25.12 -3.64 4.45
N GLU A 244 24.70 -3.99 3.24
CA GLU A 244 24.53 -3.05 2.14
C GLU A 244 23.05 -2.75 1.88
N PRO A 245 22.58 -1.53 2.21
CA PRO A 245 21.18 -1.21 2.09
C PRO A 245 20.76 -1.12 0.62
N MET A 246 19.61 -1.72 0.30
CA MET A 246 18.89 -1.37 -0.92
C MET A 246 18.44 0.08 -0.84
N ARG A 247 18.55 0.79 -1.97
CA ARG A 247 18.19 2.20 -2.07
C ARG A 247 17.09 2.40 -3.09
N ILE A 248 16.20 3.34 -2.81
CA ILE A 248 15.25 3.81 -3.81
C ILE A 248 15.97 4.79 -4.73
N ASN A 249 15.89 4.56 -6.03
CA ASN A 249 16.17 5.59 -7.02
C ASN A 249 15.10 6.67 -6.91
N ARG A 250 15.47 7.77 -6.27
CA ARG A 250 14.58 8.88 -5.98
C ARG A 250 14.37 9.71 -7.23
N SER A 251 13.55 9.19 -8.14
CA SER A 251 12.93 10.02 -9.18
C SER A 251 11.98 11.04 -8.55
N LEU A 252 11.47 11.99 -9.34
CA LEU A 252 10.44 12.94 -8.88
C LEU A 252 9.23 12.26 -8.21
N LEU A 253 8.98 10.99 -8.53
CA LEU A 253 7.92 10.19 -7.94
C LEU A 253 8.13 9.93 -6.44
N ALA A 254 9.35 9.59 -6.04
CA ALA A 254 9.69 9.37 -4.63
C ALA A 254 9.46 10.65 -3.78
N TYR A 255 9.75 11.80 -4.38
CA TYR A 255 9.52 13.12 -3.78
C TYR A 255 8.06 13.54 -3.79
N ARG A 256 7.25 13.06 -4.74
CA ARG A 256 5.80 13.30 -4.77
C ARG A 256 5.09 12.52 -3.65
N PHE A 257 5.59 11.34 -3.27
CA PHE A 257 5.02 10.48 -2.22
C PHE A 257 6.00 10.29 -1.03
N PRO A 258 6.45 11.39 -0.40
CA PRO A 258 7.57 11.32 0.55
C PRO A 258 7.21 10.49 1.79
N GLY A 259 5.94 10.52 2.22
CA GLY A 259 5.49 9.73 3.34
C GLY A 259 5.51 8.22 3.08
N TYR A 260 5.61 7.79 1.82
CA TYR A 260 5.77 6.38 1.48
C TYR A 260 7.25 6.00 1.37
N PHE A 261 8.00 6.73 0.53
CA PHE A 261 9.35 6.33 0.12
C PHE A 261 10.48 6.82 1.02
N LEU A 262 10.26 7.87 1.81
CA LEU A 262 11.30 8.45 2.66
C LEU A 262 11.12 8.03 4.12
N SER A 263 12.25 7.97 4.83
CA SER A 263 12.28 7.88 6.28
C SER A 263 11.70 9.18 6.86
N LEU A 264 10.50 9.08 7.43
CA LEU A 264 9.79 10.23 7.98
C LEU A 264 10.56 10.89 9.14
N PRO A 265 11.16 10.15 10.09
CA PRO A 265 11.99 10.75 11.14
C PRO A 265 13.18 11.52 10.58
N ASP A 266 13.87 10.97 9.58
CA ASP A 266 15.03 11.65 8.97
C ASP A 266 14.60 12.88 8.18
N LEU A 267 13.48 12.79 7.44
CA LEU A 267 12.94 13.91 6.69
C LEU A 267 12.57 15.08 7.59
N LEU A 268 11.90 14.83 8.72
CA LEU A 268 11.50 15.89 9.64
C LEU A 268 12.71 16.58 10.27
N ARG A 269 13.71 15.80 10.71
CA ARG A 269 14.99 16.32 11.22
C ARG A 269 15.72 17.15 10.16
N PHE A 270 15.77 16.66 8.93
CA PHE A 270 16.38 17.37 7.81
C PHE A 270 15.71 18.73 7.54
N LEU A 271 14.37 18.79 7.58
CA LEU A 271 13.63 20.04 7.40
C LEU A 271 13.86 21.02 8.55
N GLU A 272 13.94 20.53 9.78
CA GLU A 272 14.29 21.34 10.96
C GLU A 272 15.70 21.93 10.83
N ASP A 273 16.70 21.11 10.45
CA ASP A 273 18.08 21.55 10.26
C ASP A 273 18.18 22.67 9.21
N LEU A 274 17.43 22.56 8.10
CA LEU A 274 17.37 23.60 7.07
C LEU A 274 16.68 24.88 7.55
N SER A 275 15.67 24.76 8.42
CA SER A 275 14.98 25.90 9.02
C SER A 275 15.91 26.63 9.99
N LEU A 276 16.58 25.90 10.88
CA LEU A 276 17.54 26.44 11.84
C LEU A 276 18.75 27.09 11.16
N SER A 277 19.20 26.54 10.03
CA SER A 277 20.29 27.15 9.25
C SER A 277 19.84 28.33 8.37
N GLY A 278 18.55 28.69 8.39
CA GLY A 278 17.96 29.77 7.58
C GLY A 278 17.94 29.49 6.07
N ARG A 279 18.18 28.25 5.65
CA ARG A 279 18.20 27.85 4.23
C ARG A 279 16.79 27.64 3.70
N LEU A 280 15.95 27.02 4.50
CA LEU A 280 14.53 26.83 4.22
C LEU A 280 13.69 27.22 5.46
N PRO A 281 13.34 28.50 5.62
CA PRO A 281 12.62 28.97 6.81
C PRO A 281 11.29 28.26 7.02
N GLU A 282 10.93 27.97 8.27
CA GLU A 282 9.66 27.29 8.62
C GLU A 282 8.40 27.92 7.98
N PRO A 283 8.23 29.26 7.91
CA PRO A 283 7.08 29.85 7.22
C PRO A 283 6.98 29.48 5.72
N VAL A 284 8.11 29.23 5.07
CA VAL A 284 8.15 28.77 3.67
C VAL A 284 7.74 27.30 3.59
N ILE A 285 8.23 26.47 4.52
CA ILE A 285 7.83 25.06 4.62
C ILE A 285 6.32 24.98 4.79
N ASP A 286 5.76 25.68 5.77
CA ASP A 286 4.34 25.67 6.10
C ASP A 286 3.47 26.18 4.96
N SER A 287 3.87 27.28 4.31
CA SER A 287 3.08 27.86 3.22
C SER A 287 3.01 26.99 1.97
N ILE A 288 4.09 26.29 1.62
CA ILE A 288 4.15 25.44 0.42
C ILE A 288 3.56 24.05 0.68
N SER A 289 3.90 23.46 1.83
CA SER A 289 3.51 22.09 2.14
C SER A 289 2.20 21.99 2.93
N HIS A 290 1.66 23.11 3.41
CA HIS A 290 0.45 23.17 4.24
C HIS A 290 0.47 22.15 5.37
N LEU A 291 1.55 22.14 6.15
CA LEU A 291 1.64 21.29 7.32
C LEU A 291 0.48 21.62 8.27
N GLY A 292 -0.10 20.57 8.84
CA GLY A 292 -1.19 20.73 9.81
C GLY A 292 -0.71 21.20 11.18
N TYR A 293 0.61 21.17 11.43
CA TYR A 293 1.25 21.43 12.72
C TYR A 293 2.68 21.96 12.51
N PRO A 294 3.23 22.70 13.48
CA PRO A 294 4.66 23.08 13.49
C PRO A 294 5.60 21.87 13.44
N LEU A 295 6.80 22.03 12.88
CA LEU A 295 7.74 20.92 12.67
C LEU A 295 8.12 20.19 13.97
N GLU A 296 8.33 20.95 15.05
CA GLU A 296 8.68 20.41 16.37
C GLU A 296 7.60 19.48 16.94
N GLU A 297 6.32 19.80 16.71
CA GLU A 297 5.20 18.97 17.17
C GLU A 297 5.10 17.69 16.35
N LEU A 298 5.33 17.77 15.04
CA LEU A 298 5.36 16.61 14.15
C LEU A 298 6.49 15.64 14.54
N LYS A 299 7.68 16.14 14.87
CA LYS A 299 8.81 15.31 15.33
C LYS A 299 8.47 14.55 16.60
N LYS A 300 7.91 15.24 17.61
CA LYS A 300 7.46 14.63 18.87
C LYS A 300 6.38 13.58 18.63
N ALA A 301 5.40 13.87 17.79
CA ALA A 301 4.36 12.92 17.42
C ALA A 301 4.91 11.72 16.64
N CYS A 302 5.93 11.91 15.80
CA CYS A 302 6.53 10.85 15.00
C CYS A 302 7.25 9.82 15.88
N ALA A 303 7.83 10.27 17.00
CA ALA A 303 8.43 9.39 18.00
C ALA A 303 7.39 8.52 18.73
N VAL A 304 6.11 8.93 18.74
CA VAL A 304 5.00 8.19 19.38
C VAL A 304 4.28 7.31 18.37
N SER A 305 4.00 7.82 17.16
CA SER A 305 3.29 7.12 16.10
C SER A 305 3.54 7.77 14.75
N ALA A 306 4.33 7.11 13.90
CA ALA A 306 4.53 7.54 12.51
C ALA A 306 3.19 7.69 11.76
N SER A 307 2.20 6.84 12.08
CA SER A 307 0.91 6.82 11.39
C SER A 307 0.06 8.09 11.59
N SER A 308 0.17 8.77 12.73
CA SER A 308 -0.53 10.04 12.99
C SER A 308 0.12 11.22 12.28
N VAL A 309 1.43 11.15 12.02
CA VAL A 309 2.21 12.23 11.40
C VAL A 309 2.08 12.23 9.88
N LEU A 310 1.92 11.05 9.27
CA LEU A 310 1.81 10.91 7.82
C LEU A 310 0.79 11.88 7.20
N TYR A 311 -0.41 11.97 7.76
CA TYR A 311 -1.46 12.84 7.24
C TYR A 311 -1.07 14.32 7.28
N ALA A 312 -0.43 14.76 8.37
CA ALA A 312 0.02 16.14 8.53
C ALA A 312 1.16 16.49 7.56
N THR A 313 1.92 15.49 7.11
CA THR A 313 3.04 15.66 6.18
C THR A 313 2.69 15.43 4.70
N ARG A 314 1.42 15.16 4.38
CA ARG A 314 0.99 14.80 3.01
C ARG A 314 1.35 15.86 1.95
N GLY A 315 1.40 17.13 2.34
CA GLY A 315 1.68 18.22 1.40
C GLY A 315 3.17 18.48 1.18
N LEU A 316 4.07 17.80 1.90
CA LEU A 316 5.52 17.88 1.67
C LEU A 316 5.91 17.55 0.23
N GLY A 317 5.12 16.72 -0.46
CA GLY A 317 5.37 16.41 -1.86
C GLY A 317 5.45 17.66 -2.74
N ARG A 318 4.65 18.69 -2.47
CA ARG A 318 4.65 19.95 -3.23
C ARG A 318 5.98 20.69 -3.13
N LEU A 319 6.55 20.72 -1.93
CA LEU A 319 7.84 21.33 -1.65
C LEU A 319 8.98 20.53 -2.30
N LEU A 320 8.96 19.21 -2.14
CA LEU A 320 10.05 18.34 -2.62
C LEU A 320 10.07 18.20 -4.15
N THR A 321 8.94 18.43 -4.83
CA THR A 321 8.86 18.47 -6.29
C THR A 321 9.01 19.88 -6.88
N TRP A 322 9.34 20.90 -6.07
CA TRP A 322 9.53 22.27 -6.57
C TRP A 322 10.67 22.33 -7.60
N GLN A 323 10.54 23.16 -8.63
CA GLN A 323 11.56 23.31 -9.68
C GLN A 323 12.13 24.73 -9.64
N GLY A 324 13.46 24.85 -9.66
CA GLY A 324 14.16 26.12 -9.58
C GLY A 324 14.08 26.77 -8.19
N PRO A 325 14.25 28.11 -8.10
CA PRO A 325 14.28 28.83 -6.84
C PRO A 325 13.00 28.65 -6.02
N ILE A 326 13.14 28.30 -4.73
CA ILE A 326 12.00 28.23 -3.81
C ILE A 326 11.73 29.64 -3.25
N PRO A 327 10.51 30.19 -3.41
CA PRO A 327 10.19 31.54 -2.93
C PRO A 327 10.40 31.68 -1.43
N GLY A 328 11.20 32.67 -1.03
CA GLY A 328 11.51 32.94 0.39
C GLY A 328 12.57 32.02 1.01
N ALA A 329 13.13 31.09 0.24
CA ALA A 329 14.24 30.22 0.67
C ALA A 329 15.56 30.63 0.01
N ASN A 330 16.68 30.18 0.58
CA ASN A 330 18.02 30.35 0.04
C ASN A 330 18.53 29.04 -0.60
N LEU A 331 17.69 28.44 -1.44
CA LEU A 331 17.99 27.26 -2.25
C LEU A 331 16.94 27.03 -3.34
N THR A 332 17.30 26.19 -4.29
CA THR A 332 16.44 25.65 -5.33
C THR A 332 15.85 24.30 -4.92
N GLY A 333 14.77 23.88 -5.59
CA GLY A 333 14.20 22.55 -5.37
C GLY A 333 15.16 21.42 -5.75
N GLU A 334 16.04 21.64 -6.72
CA GLU A 334 17.12 20.73 -7.10
C GLU A 334 18.12 20.56 -5.96
N GLU A 335 18.64 21.66 -5.42
CA GLU A 335 19.57 21.63 -4.28
C GLU A 335 18.93 20.97 -3.04
N LEU A 336 17.64 21.21 -2.80
CA LEU A 336 16.89 20.54 -1.72
C LEU A 336 16.92 19.02 -1.89
N ARG A 337 16.64 18.53 -3.10
CA ARG A 337 16.62 17.10 -3.41
C ARG A 337 18.01 16.48 -3.33
N ASP A 338 19.03 17.15 -3.80
CA ASP A 338 20.42 16.67 -3.73
C ASP A 338 20.87 16.51 -2.27
N MET A 339 20.53 17.48 -1.42
CA MET A 339 20.82 17.40 0.02
C MET A 339 20.00 16.29 0.72
N LEU A 340 18.74 16.13 0.34
CA LEU A 340 17.86 15.10 0.88
C LEU A 340 18.35 13.69 0.48
N ALA A 341 18.84 13.52 -0.75
CA ALA A 341 19.42 12.27 -1.25
C ALA A 341 20.64 11.83 -0.40
N ALA A 342 21.42 12.78 0.12
CA ALA A 342 22.60 12.51 0.93
C ALA A 342 22.28 12.20 2.41
N THR A 343 21.15 12.70 2.94
CA THR A 343 20.91 12.74 4.40
C THR A 343 19.73 11.90 4.87
N VAL A 344 18.67 11.79 4.07
CA VAL A 344 17.43 11.11 4.47
C VAL A 344 17.47 9.66 4.03
N GLY A 345 17.12 8.72 4.91
CA GLY A 345 17.01 7.30 4.58
C GLY A 345 15.77 6.95 3.74
N ASP A 346 15.74 5.74 3.19
CA ASP A 346 14.56 5.20 2.51
C ASP A 346 13.60 4.58 3.53
N GLY A 347 12.30 4.67 3.25
CA GLY A 347 11.23 4.20 4.12
C GLY A 347 10.88 2.71 3.97
N PRO A 348 10.54 2.22 2.77
CA PRO A 348 10.06 0.86 2.59
C PRO A 348 11.19 -0.12 2.29
N THR A 349 10.94 -1.39 2.58
CA THR A 349 11.83 -2.50 2.30
C THR A 349 11.18 -3.43 1.27
N LEU A 350 11.98 -3.86 0.31
CA LEU A 350 11.56 -4.85 -0.66
C LEU A 350 11.45 -6.23 -0.05
N ARG A 351 10.34 -6.88 -0.36
CA ARG A 351 10.04 -8.26 -0.02
C ARG A 351 9.97 -9.08 -1.29
N VAL A 352 10.60 -10.25 -1.30
CA VAL A 352 10.59 -11.19 -2.41
C VAL A 352 10.19 -12.54 -1.84
N MET A 353 9.21 -13.21 -2.45
CA MET A 353 8.65 -14.45 -1.95
C MET A 353 8.60 -15.45 -3.09
N GLU A 354 9.26 -16.59 -2.93
CA GLU A 354 9.11 -17.71 -3.86
C GLU A 354 7.67 -18.26 -3.77
N GLN A 355 7.02 -18.42 -4.93
CA GLN A 355 5.62 -18.77 -5.05
C GLN A 355 5.28 -20.05 -4.31
N GLU A 356 6.04 -21.14 -4.51
CA GLU A 356 5.68 -22.44 -3.92
C GLU A 356 5.77 -22.40 -2.39
N THR A 357 6.88 -21.84 -1.88
CA THR A 357 7.13 -21.67 -0.46
C THR A 357 6.04 -20.78 0.17
N PHE A 358 5.72 -19.65 -0.46
CA PHE A 358 4.73 -18.72 0.06
C PHE A 358 3.30 -19.25 -0.05
N ARG A 359 2.96 -19.99 -1.11
CA ARG A 359 1.67 -20.68 -1.26
C ARG A 359 1.46 -21.69 -0.13
N LYS A 360 2.48 -22.50 0.20
CA LYS A 360 2.43 -23.45 1.33
C LYS A 360 2.26 -22.71 2.65
N HIS A 361 2.96 -21.59 2.84
CA HIS A 361 2.82 -20.75 4.03
C HIS A 361 1.40 -20.21 4.19
N VAL A 362 0.83 -19.62 3.13
CA VAL A 362 -0.55 -19.09 3.13
C VAL A 362 -1.57 -20.20 3.40
N ALA A 363 -1.44 -21.36 2.75
CA ALA A 363 -2.33 -22.50 3.00
C ALA A 363 -2.26 -22.99 4.45
N GLY A 364 -1.05 -23.07 5.01
CA GLY A 364 -0.84 -23.39 6.42
C GLY A 364 -1.48 -22.37 7.36
N LEU A 365 -1.35 -21.07 7.05
CA LEU A 365 -1.98 -19.99 7.80
C LEU A 365 -3.50 -20.07 7.76
N ILE A 366 -4.13 -20.34 6.60
CA ILE A 366 -5.59 -20.53 6.50
C ILE A 366 -6.06 -21.61 7.50
N GLY A 367 -5.37 -22.76 7.54
CA GLY A 367 -5.67 -23.84 8.47
C GLY A 367 -5.52 -23.45 9.94
N ARG A 368 -4.40 -22.81 10.30
CA ARG A 368 -4.12 -22.41 11.69
C ARG A 368 -5.00 -21.25 12.18
N LEU A 369 -5.43 -20.38 11.27
CA LEU A 369 -6.39 -19.31 11.58
C LEU A 369 -7.83 -19.80 11.71
N GLY A 370 -8.10 -21.05 11.33
CA GLY A 370 -9.45 -21.62 11.31
C GLY A 370 -10.36 -20.93 10.30
N LEU A 371 -9.81 -20.44 9.18
CA LEU A 371 -10.58 -19.86 8.09
C LEU A 371 -11.19 -20.99 7.25
N SER A 372 -12.51 -21.20 7.36
CA SER A 372 -13.23 -22.15 6.54
C SER A 372 -13.67 -21.51 5.23
N SER A 373 -13.38 -22.13 4.10
CA SER A 373 -13.98 -21.74 2.81
C SER A 373 -15.39 -22.32 2.72
N ILE A 374 -16.37 -21.46 2.43
CA ILE A 374 -17.78 -21.85 2.36
C ILE A 374 -18.25 -21.98 0.92
N ASP A 375 -17.77 -21.08 0.06
CA ASP A 375 -18.06 -21.06 -1.37
C ASP A 375 -16.77 -20.71 -2.11
N THR A 376 -16.38 -21.55 -3.07
CA THR A 376 -15.35 -21.22 -4.07
C THR A 376 -15.96 -21.55 -5.44
N LEU A 377 -15.96 -20.59 -6.36
CA LEU A 377 -16.46 -20.77 -7.73
C LEU A 377 -15.46 -21.50 -8.62
#